data_AF-A0A7X8M139-F1
#
_entry.id   AF-A0A7X8M139-F1
#
_cell.length_a   1.000
_cell.length_b   1.000
_cell.length_c   1.000
_cell.angle_alpha   90.00
_cell.angle_beta   90.00
_cell.angle_gamma   90.00
#
_symmetry.space_group_name_H-M   'P 1'
#
loop_
_entity.id
_entity.type
_entity.pdbx_description
1 polymer ?
#
loop_
_entity_poly.entity_id
_entity_poly.type
_entity_poly.pdbx_seq_one_letter_code
_entity_poly.pdbx_strand_id
1 'polypeptide(L)'
;MHKDTHCAVIIDCWMNKIGEVNFENRPSKFPAFVENVREICGTKEFVFGLEDTRGFGRNLSAYLVGRRFDVKHVNPAYTSAVRLSNPIVFKDDSYDAYCVARVLRDMVDSLPDAKHEDIFWTIRQLVKRRDLLVKNNVMNKNTLHNQLMYSYPSYRKFFAMIDGKSALCFWENYPSPMHIKNTTPEQVYETLKAINQGLKVERINDIFAMMESDGDTSKDFQEERDFIVKSLVKSIRNNLEQIKEIDVELEKIIPLTGYKLRTMPGIDLTTEAHLISEIGDINRFPDSDKLARFMGLAPVQFSSAGKGKDERCRNGNRVLNAIFHFLAIQM
;
A
#
# COMPACT_ATOMS: atom_id res chain seq x y z
N MET A 1 11.58 6.63 -12.81
CA MET A 1 12.74 6.93 -11.94
C MET A 1 13.51 5.66 -11.63
N HIS A 2 14.79 5.64 -11.98
CA HIS A 2 15.71 4.59 -11.57
C HIS A 2 16.04 4.70 -10.07
N LYS A 3 16.28 3.55 -9.44
CA LYS A 3 16.62 3.47 -8.01
C LYS A 3 18.00 4.08 -7.73
N ASP A 4 18.93 3.89 -8.65
CA ASP A 4 20.35 4.17 -8.44
C ASP A 4 20.80 5.47 -9.11
N THR A 5 20.11 5.89 -10.17
CA THR A 5 20.45 7.08 -10.97
C THR A 5 19.23 7.94 -11.26
N HIS A 6 19.48 9.22 -11.43
CA HIS A 6 18.53 10.20 -11.91
C HIS A 6 19.06 10.82 -13.20
N CYS A 7 18.14 11.06 -14.14
CA CYS A 7 18.36 11.88 -15.32
C CYS A 7 17.58 13.18 -15.13
N ALA A 8 18.26 14.31 -15.27
CA ALA A 8 17.65 15.64 -15.28
C ALA A 8 17.89 16.29 -16.64
N VAL A 9 16.82 16.75 -17.28
CA VAL A 9 16.88 17.51 -18.53
C VAL A 9 16.50 18.95 -18.23
N ILE A 10 17.32 19.87 -18.73
CA ILE A 10 17.11 21.31 -18.59
C ILE A 10 16.60 21.82 -19.93
N ILE A 11 15.47 22.53 -19.90
CA ILE A 11 14.89 23.19 -21.08
C ILE A 11 14.71 24.68 -20.82
N ASP A 12 14.76 25.47 -21.87
CA ASP A 12 14.38 26.88 -21.82
C ASP A 12 12.85 27.08 -22.00
N CYS A 13 12.40 28.33 -21.96
CA CYS A 13 10.99 28.69 -22.16
C CYS A 13 10.47 28.42 -23.57
N TRP A 14 11.35 28.11 -24.54
CA TRP A 14 11.02 27.79 -25.93
C TRP A 14 11.09 26.29 -26.24
N MET A 15 11.13 25.41 -25.23
CA MET A 15 11.26 23.95 -25.38
C MET A 15 12.62 23.45 -25.86
N ASN A 16 13.62 24.31 -26.00
CA ASN A 16 14.95 23.85 -26.40
C ASN A 16 15.62 23.16 -25.21
N LYS A 17 16.15 21.96 -25.45
CA LYS A 17 17.00 21.28 -24.49
C LYS A 17 18.35 21.98 -24.43
N ILE A 18 18.64 22.62 -23.30
CA ILE A 18 19.90 23.35 -23.08
C ILE A 18 20.94 22.52 -22.31
N GLY A 19 20.51 21.42 -21.69
CA GLY A 19 21.44 20.48 -21.05
C GLY A 19 20.78 19.22 -20.52
N GLU A 20 21.62 18.28 -20.10
CA GLU A 20 21.24 17.06 -19.41
C GLU A 20 22.30 16.72 -18.37
N VAL A 21 21.87 16.28 -17.20
CA VAL A 21 22.75 15.83 -16.12
C VAL A 21 22.27 14.47 -15.62
N ASN A 22 23.14 13.47 -15.71
CA ASN A 22 22.94 12.17 -15.11
C ASN A 22 23.76 12.08 -13.82
N PHE A 23 23.14 11.63 -12.73
CA PHE A 23 23.78 11.57 -11.42
C PHE A 23 23.22 10.42 -10.59
N GLU A 24 24.01 9.92 -9.63
CA GLU A 24 23.55 8.88 -8.72
C GLU A 24 22.50 9.45 -7.75
N ASN A 25 21.46 8.67 -7.45
CA ASN A 25 20.45 9.02 -6.46
C ASN A 25 20.97 8.84 -5.03
N ARG A 26 21.93 9.70 -4.66
CA ARG A 26 22.63 9.67 -3.36
C ARG A 26 22.83 11.09 -2.84
N PRO A 27 22.54 11.37 -1.55
CA PRO A 27 22.70 12.71 -0.96
C PRO A 27 24.08 13.35 -1.18
N SER A 28 25.15 12.55 -1.18
CA SER A 28 26.52 13.02 -1.41
C SER A 28 26.77 13.56 -2.83
N LYS A 29 25.92 13.22 -3.81
CA LYS A 29 26.05 13.65 -5.21
C LYS A 29 25.15 14.83 -5.55
N PHE A 30 24.16 15.14 -4.72
CA PHE A 30 23.23 16.26 -4.99
C PHE A 30 23.89 17.64 -5.06
N PRO A 31 24.95 17.97 -4.27
CA PRO A 31 25.67 19.23 -4.43
C PRO A 31 26.29 19.37 -5.83
N ALA A 32 26.99 18.33 -6.32
CA ALA A 32 27.60 18.33 -7.64
C ALA A 32 26.54 18.44 -8.76
N PHE A 33 25.40 17.76 -8.59
CA PHE A 33 24.26 17.91 -9.49
C PHE A 33 23.79 19.37 -9.60
N VAL A 34 23.62 20.06 -8.47
CA VAL A 34 23.17 21.47 -8.46
C VAL A 34 24.20 22.39 -9.12
N GLU A 35 25.50 22.16 -8.90
CA GLU A 35 26.56 22.94 -9.57
C GLU A 35 26.55 22.74 -11.08
N ASN A 36 26.38 21.50 -11.56
CA ASN A 36 26.25 21.23 -13.00
C ASN A 36 25.04 21.95 -13.62
N VAL A 37 23.89 21.98 -12.90
CA VAL A 37 22.70 22.72 -13.36
C VAL A 37 22.96 24.22 -13.40
N ARG A 38 23.66 24.78 -12.41
CA ARG A 38 24.04 26.20 -12.38
C ARG A 38 24.97 26.57 -13.53
N GLU A 39 25.95 25.72 -13.84
CA GLU A 39 26.87 25.93 -14.96
C GLU A 39 26.12 25.97 -16.30
N ILE A 40 25.16 25.06 -16.51
CA ILE A 40 24.31 25.02 -17.71
C ILE A 40 23.40 26.24 -17.80
N CYS A 41 22.78 26.65 -16.69
CA CYS A 41 21.84 27.76 -16.66
C CYS A 41 22.53 29.14 -16.71
N GLY A 42 23.79 29.23 -16.25
CA GLY A 42 24.51 30.49 -16.08
C GLY A 42 23.81 31.41 -15.09
N THR A 43 23.45 32.61 -15.53
CA THR A 43 22.75 33.62 -14.71
C THR A 43 21.23 33.50 -14.72
N LYS A 44 20.66 32.52 -15.43
CA LYS A 44 19.21 32.35 -15.53
C LYS A 44 18.63 31.76 -14.26
N GLU A 45 17.43 32.19 -13.90
CA GLU A 45 16.63 31.52 -12.87
C GLU A 45 16.09 30.19 -13.38
N PHE A 46 15.96 29.21 -12.48
CA PHE A 46 15.47 27.88 -12.82
C PHE A 46 14.62 27.30 -11.70
N VAL A 47 13.65 26.47 -12.11
CA VAL A 47 12.73 25.75 -11.24
C VAL A 47 12.93 24.26 -11.47
N PHE A 48 12.85 23.45 -10.42
CA PHE A 48 12.93 21.99 -10.54
C PHE A 48 11.54 21.36 -10.62
N GLY A 49 11.37 20.39 -11.51
CA GLY A 49 10.17 19.55 -11.62
C GLY A 49 10.53 18.10 -11.36
N LEU A 50 9.87 17.47 -10.39
CA LEU A 50 10.11 16.05 -10.07
C LEU A 50 8.81 15.26 -10.17
N GLU A 51 8.84 14.16 -10.93
CA GLU A 51 7.68 13.28 -11.11
C GLU A 51 7.30 12.51 -9.83
N ASP A 52 8.30 12.09 -9.05
CA ASP A 52 8.12 11.31 -7.82
C ASP A 52 8.88 11.96 -6.66
N THR A 53 8.16 12.79 -5.90
CA THR A 53 8.66 13.45 -4.68
C THR A 53 8.43 12.62 -3.42
N ARG A 54 7.77 11.46 -3.53
CA ARG A 54 7.30 10.65 -2.39
C ARG A 54 7.94 9.26 -2.32
N GLY A 55 8.58 8.81 -3.39
CA GLY A 55 9.35 7.58 -3.51
C GLY A 55 10.84 7.89 -3.74
N PHE A 56 11.38 7.49 -4.90
CA PHE A 56 12.82 7.53 -5.14
C PHE A 56 13.40 8.95 -5.22
N GLY A 57 12.63 9.92 -5.70
CA GLY A 57 13.05 11.32 -5.76
C GLY A 57 12.84 12.09 -4.46
N ARG A 58 12.36 11.46 -3.37
CA ARG A 58 12.12 12.13 -2.08
C ARG A 58 13.38 12.81 -1.53
N ASN A 59 14.50 12.09 -1.49
CA ASN A 59 15.75 12.62 -0.94
C ASN A 59 16.25 13.82 -1.74
N LEU A 60 16.21 13.75 -3.08
CA LEU A 60 16.58 14.85 -3.95
C LEU A 60 15.65 16.05 -3.74
N SER A 61 14.34 15.80 -3.72
CA SER A 61 13.34 16.84 -3.48
C SER A 61 13.55 17.52 -2.12
N ALA A 62 13.81 16.75 -1.05
CA ALA A 62 14.04 17.29 0.29
C ALA A 62 15.33 18.12 0.35
N TYR A 63 16.39 17.65 -0.32
CA TYR A 63 17.64 18.40 -0.44
C TYR A 63 17.44 19.74 -1.16
N LEU A 64 16.74 19.74 -2.30
CA LEU A 64 16.50 20.95 -3.09
C LEU A 64 15.62 21.96 -2.34
N VAL A 65 14.52 21.51 -1.72
CA VAL A 65 13.65 22.35 -0.90
C VAL A 65 14.41 22.91 0.31
N GLY A 66 15.23 22.09 0.99
CA GLY A 66 16.06 22.53 2.12
C GLY A 66 17.12 23.58 1.73
N ARG A 67 17.51 23.64 0.46
CA ARG A 67 18.37 24.66 -0.14
C ARG A 67 17.60 25.87 -0.69
N ARG A 68 16.28 25.95 -0.44
CA ARG A 68 15.38 27.02 -0.89
C ARG A 68 15.23 27.14 -2.40
N PHE A 69 15.40 26.04 -3.14
CA PHE A 69 15.02 26.01 -4.55
C PHE A 69 13.50 25.84 -4.68
N ASP A 70 12.95 26.40 -5.75
CA ASP A 70 11.57 26.14 -6.15
C ASP A 70 11.48 24.74 -6.78
N VAL A 71 10.70 23.87 -6.13
CA VAL A 71 10.54 22.48 -6.53
C VAL A 71 9.07 22.16 -6.67
N LYS A 72 8.64 21.80 -7.88
CA LYS A 72 7.28 21.39 -8.19
C LYS A 72 7.17 19.87 -8.27
N HIS A 73 6.07 19.34 -7.75
CA HIS A 73 5.70 17.95 -7.95
C HIS A 73 4.90 17.81 -9.24
N VAL A 74 5.43 17.04 -10.18
CA VAL A 74 4.81 16.77 -11.48
C VAL A 74 4.07 15.44 -11.41
N ASN A 75 2.77 15.43 -11.70
CA ASN A 75 2.01 14.18 -11.71
C ASN A 75 2.40 13.32 -12.95
N PRO A 76 2.73 12.02 -12.79
CA PRO A 76 3.02 11.12 -13.91
C PRO A 76 1.93 11.07 -15.00
N ALA A 77 0.68 11.38 -14.66
CA ALA A 77 -0.40 11.43 -15.64
C ALA A 77 -0.18 12.54 -16.70
N TYR A 78 0.38 13.69 -16.31
CA TYR A 78 0.68 14.78 -17.23
C TYR A 78 1.85 14.42 -18.15
N THR A 79 2.91 13.82 -17.60
CA THR A 79 4.09 13.41 -18.38
C THR A 79 3.73 12.29 -19.35
N SER A 80 2.85 11.36 -18.94
CA SER A 80 2.29 10.34 -19.82
C SER A 80 1.47 10.95 -20.96
N ALA A 81 0.66 11.97 -20.72
CA ALA A 81 -0.12 12.64 -21.76
C ALA A 81 0.80 13.34 -22.79
N VAL A 82 1.83 14.05 -22.32
CA VAL A 82 2.84 14.68 -23.19
C VAL A 82 3.53 13.64 -24.07
N ARG A 83 3.91 12.50 -23.51
CA ARG A 83 4.54 11.41 -24.27
C ARG A 83 3.61 10.82 -25.33
N LEU A 84 2.35 10.54 -24.98
CA LEU A 84 1.35 9.97 -25.88
C LEU A 84 0.87 10.93 -26.97
N SER A 85 1.12 12.24 -26.85
CA SER A 85 0.80 13.21 -27.90
C SER A 85 1.71 13.13 -29.14
N ASN A 86 2.78 12.32 -29.09
CA ASN A 86 3.71 12.17 -30.21
C ASN A 86 3.28 11.03 -31.15
N PRO A 87 3.46 11.17 -32.47
CA PRO A 87 3.15 10.10 -33.43
C PRO A 87 3.92 8.81 -33.18
N ILE A 88 5.16 8.91 -32.67
CA ILE A 88 6.00 7.78 -32.30
C ILE A 88 6.26 7.86 -30.80
N VAL A 89 5.82 6.84 -30.08
CA VAL A 89 6.08 6.71 -28.65
C VAL A 89 7.41 5.99 -28.46
N PHE A 90 8.39 6.70 -27.94
CA PHE A 90 9.63 6.11 -27.43
C PHE A 90 9.80 6.46 -25.96
N LYS A 91 10.61 5.67 -25.26
CA LYS A 91 10.84 5.81 -23.83
C LYS A 91 12.29 5.53 -23.50
N ASP A 92 12.95 6.57 -23.01
CA ASP A 92 14.24 6.51 -22.35
C ASP A 92 14.23 7.52 -21.17
N ASP A 93 15.23 7.46 -20.31
CA ASP A 93 15.29 8.31 -19.12
C ASP A 93 15.40 9.81 -19.45
N SER A 94 16.10 10.15 -20.54
CA SER A 94 16.26 11.54 -20.99
C SER A 94 14.94 12.11 -21.49
N TYR A 95 14.19 11.34 -22.27
CA TYR A 95 12.90 11.74 -22.80
C TYR A 95 11.84 11.80 -21.71
N ASP A 96 11.89 10.90 -20.72
CA ASP A 96 11.02 10.96 -19.55
C ASP A 96 11.28 12.25 -18.75
N ALA A 97 12.56 12.59 -18.50
CA ALA A 97 12.94 13.84 -17.85
C ALA A 97 12.57 15.08 -18.69
N TYR A 98 12.68 15.02 -20.01
CA TYR A 98 12.23 16.07 -20.91
C TYR A 98 10.72 16.28 -20.84
N CYS A 99 9.92 15.19 -20.79
CA CYS A 99 8.47 15.28 -20.60
C CYS A 99 8.11 15.93 -19.26
N VAL A 100 8.83 15.60 -18.19
CA VAL A 100 8.68 16.28 -16.88
C VAL A 100 8.97 17.78 -17.01
N ALA A 101 10.07 18.15 -17.66
CA ALA A 101 10.45 19.55 -17.85
C ALA A 101 9.43 20.32 -18.70
N ARG A 102 8.82 19.69 -19.72
CA ARG A 102 7.75 20.28 -20.52
C ARG A 102 6.51 20.57 -19.68
N VAL A 103 6.04 19.60 -18.90
CA VAL A 103 4.90 19.80 -18.00
C VAL A 103 5.21 20.89 -16.98
N LEU A 104 6.42 20.89 -16.41
CA LEU A 104 6.86 21.93 -15.49
C LEU A 104 6.72 23.32 -16.11
N ARG A 105 7.27 23.53 -17.32
CA ARG A 105 7.15 24.80 -18.03
C ARG A 105 5.69 25.19 -18.25
N ASP A 106 4.87 24.28 -18.75
CA ASP A 106 3.49 24.57 -19.13
C ASP A 106 2.57 24.85 -17.94
N MET A 107 2.91 24.34 -16.76
CA MET A 107 2.01 24.30 -15.61
C MET A 107 2.63 24.86 -14.33
N VAL A 108 3.78 25.55 -14.40
CA VAL A 108 4.57 25.96 -13.21
C VAL A 108 3.74 26.63 -12.11
N ASP A 109 2.81 27.51 -12.48
CA ASP A 109 1.96 28.25 -11.53
C ASP A 109 0.84 27.41 -10.93
N SER A 110 0.45 26.33 -11.61
CA SER A 110 -0.64 25.44 -11.22
C SER A 110 -0.15 24.15 -10.54
N LEU A 111 1.12 23.80 -10.73
CA LEU A 111 1.71 22.60 -10.14
C LEU A 111 1.89 22.79 -8.63
N PRO A 112 1.59 21.75 -7.83
CA PRO A 112 1.81 21.80 -6.40
C PRO A 112 3.31 21.85 -6.09
N ASP A 113 3.67 22.64 -5.08
CA ASP A 113 5.02 22.61 -4.52
C ASP A 113 5.32 21.24 -3.90
N ALA A 114 6.58 20.84 -4.01
CA ALA A 114 7.07 19.66 -3.32
C ALA A 114 7.18 19.97 -1.82
N LYS A 115 6.23 19.46 -1.04
CA LYS A 115 6.26 19.53 0.43
C LYS A 115 6.78 18.23 1.03
N HIS A 116 7.64 18.36 2.04
CA HIS A 116 8.21 17.23 2.78
C HIS A 116 7.64 17.16 4.18
N GLU A 117 6.57 16.37 4.32
CA GLU A 117 5.94 16.15 5.61
C GLU A 117 6.22 14.71 6.02
N ASP A 118 7.33 14.55 6.76
CA ASP A 118 7.85 13.24 7.17
C ASP A 118 6.83 12.40 7.92
N ILE A 119 5.95 13.04 8.70
CA ILE A 119 4.89 12.36 9.45
C ILE A 119 3.91 11.62 8.53
N PHE A 120 3.33 12.30 7.53
CA PHE A 120 2.38 11.67 6.60
C PHE A 120 3.04 10.64 5.71
N TRP A 121 4.31 10.87 5.35
CA TRP A 121 5.10 9.90 4.61
C TRP A 121 5.34 8.63 5.45
N THR A 122 5.71 8.78 6.73
CA THR A 122 5.92 7.66 7.66
C THR A 122 4.64 6.86 7.89
N ILE A 123 3.51 7.54 8.15
CA ILE A 123 2.20 6.90 8.27
C ILE A 123 1.86 6.11 7.01
N ARG A 124 2.08 6.69 5.82
CA ARG A 124 1.86 6.00 4.54
C ARG A 124 2.74 4.75 4.40
N GLN A 125 3.99 4.76 4.87
CA GLN A 125 4.84 3.56 4.85
C GLN A 125 4.30 2.47 5.78
N LEU A 126 3.87 2.84 7.00
CA LEU A 126 3.28 1.91 7.97
C LEU A 126 1.99 1.28 7.41
N VAL A 127 1.09 2.09 6.86
CA VAL A 127 -0.15 1.61 6.22
C VAL A 127 0.16 0.66 5.07
N LYS A 128 1.07 1.02 4.16
CA LYS A 128 1.48 0.12 3.05
C LYS A 128 2.07 -1.20 3.54
N ARG A 129 2.89 -1.16 4.60
CA ARG A 129 3.46 -2.38 5.19
C ARG A 129 2.37 -3.27 5.78
N ARG A 130 1.42 -2.67 6.49
CA ARG A 130 0.26 -3.36 7.06
C ARG A 130 -0.59 -4.02 5.96
N ASP A 131 -0.93 -3.29 4.91
CA ASP A 131 -1.73 -3.80 3.79
C ASP A 131 -1.05 -4.97 3.10
N LEU A 132 0.28 -4.90 2.94
CA LEU A 132 1.08 -6.00 2.40
C LEU A 132 0.99 -7.25 3.29
N LEU A 133 1.06 -7.10 4.61
CA LEU A 133 0.91 -8.21 5.56
C LEU A 133 -0.50 -8.82 5.51
N VAL A 134 -1.53 -7.98 5.45
CA VAL A 134 -2.92 -8.42 5.32
C VAL A 134 -3.10 -9.21 4.02
N LYS A 135 -2.62 -8.68 2.89
CA LYS A 135 -2.66 -9.36 1.59
C LYS A 135 -1.91 -10.69 1.61
N ASN A 136 -0.72 -10.72 2.22
CA ASN A 136 0.04 -11.95 2.40
C ASN A 136 -0.71 -12.98 3.23
N ASN A 137 -1.43 -12.55 4.28
CA ASN A 137 -2.27 -13.44 5.07
C ASN A 137 -3.47 -13.97 4.30
N VAL A 138 -4.12 -13.17 3.46
CA VAL A 138 -5.17 -13.68 2.57
C VAL A 138 -4.62 -14.77 1.65
N MET A 139 -3.45 -14.55 1.05
CA MET A 139 -2.79 -15.55 0.21
C MET A 139 -2.43 -16.82 0.99
N ASN A 140 -1.80 -16.68 2.16
CA ASN A 140 -1.44 -17.83 3.00
C ASN A 140 -2.65 -18.63 3.48
N LYS A 141 -3.75 -17.96 3.84
CA LYS A 141 -5.01 -18.63 4.22
C LYS A 141 -5.60 -19.41 3.05
N ASN A 142 -5.62 -18.83 1.85
CA ASN A 142 -6.10 -19.52 0.66
C ASN A 142 -5.25 -20.76 0.35
N THR A 143 -3.93 -20.65 0.48
CA THR A 143 -3.03 -21.81 0.33
C THR A 143 -3.27 -22.84 1.43
N LEU A 144 -3.48 -22.42 2.68
CA LEU A 144 -3.78 -23.32 3.80
C LEU A 144 -5.11 -24.06 3.58
N HIS A 145 -6.16 -23.36 3.14
CA HIS A 145 -7.43 -23.95 2.72
C HIS A 145 -7.23 -25.07 1.69
N ASN A 146 -6.36 -24.84 0.70
CA ASN A 146 -6.07 -25.81 -0.35
C ASN A 146 -5.29 -27.02 0.18
N GLN A 147 -4.31 -26.82 1.07
CA GLN A 147 -3.55 -27.93 1.66
C GLN A 147 -4.42 -28.79 2.58
N LEU A 148 -5.19 -28.16 3.46
CA LEU A 148 -6.04 -28.87 4.42
C LEU A 148 -7.16 -29.66 3.73
N MET A 149 -7.66 -29.22 2.57
CA MET A 149 -8.71 -29.94 1.84
C MET A 149 -8.29 -31.38 1.47
N TYR A 150 -7.00 -31.62 1.22
CA TYR A 150 -6.50 -32.95 0.88
C TYR A 150 -6.39 -33.88 2.09
N SER A 151 -6.02 -33.34 3.26
CA SER A 151 -5.79 -34.12 4.48
C SER A 151 -7.02 -34.20 5.39
N TYR A 152 -7.85 -33.17 5.40
CA TYR A 152 -9.05 -33.03 6.24
C TYR A 152 -10.23 -32.55 5.37
N PRO A 153 -10.96 -33.43 4.67
CA PRO A 153 -12.08 -33.04 3.81
C PRO A 153 -13.13 -32.16 4.52
N SER A 154 -13.42 -32.44 5.80
CA SER A 154 -14.36 -31.68 6.62
C SER A 154 -13.75 -30.49 7.37
N TYR A 155 -12.51 -30.05 7.07
CA TYR A 155 -11.80 -29.01 7.85
C TYR A 155 -12.59 -27.70 8.03
N ARG A 156 -13.39 -27.30 7.04
CA ARG A 156 -14.23 -26.09 7.11
C ARG A 156 -15.25 -26.14 8.25
N LYS A 157 -15.59 -27.34 8.69
CA LYS A 157 -16.50 -27.59 9.81
C LYS A 157 -15.77 -27.72 11.14
N PHE A 158 -14.43 -27.68 11.21
CA PHE A 158 -13.68 -27.85 12.47
C PHE A 158 -13.66 -26.55 13.28
N PHE A 159 -13.47 -25.41 12.61
CA PHE A 159 -13.41 -24.09 13.24
C PHE A 159 -14.16 -23.07 12.39
N ALA A 160 -14.77 -22.07 13.02
CA ALA A 160 -15.46 -20.99 12.32
C ALA A 160 -14.49 -20.15 11.45
N MET A 161 -13.27 -19.94 11.96
CA MET A 161 -12.20 -19.22 11.27
C MET A 161 -10.96 -20.10 11.16
N ILE A 162 -10.42 -20.26 9.95
CA ILE A 162 -9.24 -21.07 9.69
C ILE A 162 -7.99 -20.55 10.41
N ASP A 163 -7.92 -19.24 10.62
CA ASP A 163 -6.81 -18.54 11.28
C ASP A 163 -7.12 -18.13 12.72
N GLY A 164 -8.19 -18.67 13.32
CA GLY A 164 -8.44 -18.49 14.75
C GLY A 164 -7.29 -19.06 15.58
N LYS A 165 -7.05 -18.52 16.78
CA LYS A 165 -5.92 -18.94 17.64
C LYS A 165 -5.89 -20.46 17.88
N SER A 166 -7.05 -21.05 18.23
CA SER A 166 -7.19 -22.50 18.39
C SER A 166 -7.02 -23.27 17.08
N ALA A 167 -7.53 -22.74 15.96
CA ALA A 167 -7.39 -23.37 14.65
C ALA A 167 -5.92 -23.44 14.22
N LEU A 168 -5.19 -22.32 14.29
CA LEU A 168 -3.76 -22.29 14.00
C LEU A 168 -2.96 -23.21 14.93
N CYS A 169 -3.31 -23.26 16.23
CA CYS A 169 -2.67 -24.21 17.14
C CYS A 169 -2.94 -25.67 16.74
N PHE A 170 -4.17 -25.98 16.34
CA PHE A 170 -4.54 -27.32 15.86
C PHE A 170 -3.77 -27.69 14.59
N TRP A 171 -3.77 -26.83 13.55
CA TRP A 171 -3.07 -27.12 12.29
C TRP A 171 -1.54 -27.24 12.44
N GLU A 172 -0.96 -26.58 13.44
CA GLU A 172 0.49 -26.66 13.71
C GLU A 172 0.87 -27.99 14.37
N ASN A 173 0.07 -28.46 15.33
CA ASN A 173 0.34 -29.70 16.07
C ASN A 173 -0.17 -30.93 15.31
N TYR A 174 -1.28 -30.77 14.59
CA TYR A 174 -2.02 -31.80 13.88
C TYR A 174 -2.30 -31.36 12.42
N PRO A 175 -1.26 -31.29 11.56
CA PRO A 175 -1.42 -30.87 10.17
C PRO A 175 -2.12 -31.91 9.29
N SER A 176 -2.15 -33.19 9.71
CA SER A 176 -2.84 -34.29 9.03
C SER A 176 -3.37 -35.33 10.02
N PRO A 177 -4.35 -36.18 9.62
CA PRO A 177 -4.87 -37.23 10.48
C PRO A 177 -3.81 -38.20 11.04
N MET A 178 -2.66 -38.36 10.37
CA MET A 178 -1.56 -39.19 10.86
C MET A 178 -1.03 -38.73 12.23
N HIS A 179 -1.04 -37.42 12.48
CA HIS A 179 -0.63 -36.84 13.75
C HIS A 179 -1.67 -37.01 14.87
N ILE A 180 -2.88 -37.45 14.54
CA ILE A 180 -3.97 -37.69 15.50
C ILE A 180 -4.14 -39.18 15.81
N LYS A 181 -3.66 -40.09 14.94
CA LYS A 181 -3.83 -41.55 15.10
C LYS A 181 -3.41 -42.10 16.48
N ASN A 182 -2.40 -41.48 17.11
CA ASN A 182 -1.89 -41.88 18.43
C ASN A 182 -2.25 -40.88 19.54
N THR A 183 -3.25 -40.03 19.32
CA THR A 183 -3.66 -38.97 20.25
C THR A 183 -5.13 -39.14 20.63
N THR A 184 -5.48 -38.85 21.88
CA THR A 184 -6.88 -38.89 22.33
C THR A 184 -7.55 -37.51 22.20
N PRO A 185 -8.89 -37.45 22.11
CA PRO A 185 -9.62 -36.17 22.13
C PRO A 185 -9.25 -35.29 23.33
N GLU A 186 -9.00 -35.88 24.50
CA GLU A 186 -8.62 -35.18 25.72
C GLU A 186 -7.24 -34.52 25.58
N GLN A 187 -6.27 -35.19 24.95
CA GLN A 187 -4.93 -34.64 24.72
C GLN A 187 -4.96 -33.47 23.74
N VAL A 188 -5.75 -33.58 22.66
CA VAL A 188 -5.97 -32.47 21.71
C VAL A 188 -6.66 -31.31 22.43
N TYR A 189 -7.67 -31.60 23.25
CA TYR A 189 -8.39 -30.60 24.02
C TYR A 189 -7.48 -29.83 24.96
N GLU A 190 -6.65 -30.51 25.78
CA GLU A 190 -5.74 -29.84 26.71
C GLU A 190 -4.72 -28.95 25.97
N THR A 191 -4.22 -29.39 24.81
CA THR A 191 -3.33 -28.58 23.95
C THR A 191 -4.00 -27.28 23.51
N LEU A 192 -5.27 -27.35 23.08
CA LEU A 192 -5.99 -26.18 22.58
C LEU A 192 -6.57 -25.29 23.69
N LYS A 193 -6.92 -25.87 24.85
CA LYS A 193 -7.47 -25.17 26.01
C LYS A 193 -6.48 -24.17 26.59
N ALA A 194 -5.18 -24.47 26.54
CA ALA A 194 -4.11 -23.55 26.92
C ALA A 194 -4.15 -22.24 26.11
N ILE A 195 -4.65 -22.28 24.87
CA ILE A 195 -4.78 -21.12 23.98
C ILE A 195 -6.17 -20.46 24.08
N ASN A 196 -7.21 -21.25 24.33
CA ASN A 196 -8.59 -20.78 24.42
C ASN A 196 -9.36 -21.50 25.53
N GLN A 197 -9.51 -20.83 26.67
CA GLN A 197 -10.21 -21.36 27.84
C GLN A 197 -11.71 -21.60 27.61
N GLY A 198 -12.32 -20.94 26.62
CA GLY A 198 -13.73 -21.11 26.27
C GLY A 198 -14.01 -22.29 25.33
N LEU A 199 -12.99 -23.06 24.94
CA LEU A 199 -13.15 -24.24 24.11
C LEU A 199 -13.89 -25.33 24.88
N LYS A 200 -14.82 -25.98 24.20
CA LYS A 200 -15.62 -27.10 24.74
C LYS A 200 -15.05 -28.43 24.25
N VAL A 201 -14.98 -29.43 25.13
CA VAL A 201 -14.45 -30.77 24.78
C VAL A 201 -15.31 -31.42 23.70
N GLU A 202 -16.63 -31.20 23.75
CA GLU A 202 -17.60 -31.69 22.78
C GLU A 202 -17.22 -31.32 21.35
N ARG A 203 -16.64 -30.12 21.17
CA ARG A 203 -16.19 -29.67 19.86
C ARG A 203 -15.03 -30.51 19.31
N ILE A 204 -14.15 -30.99 20.18
CA ILE A 204 -13.05 -31.87 19.78
C ILE A 204 -13.60 -33.25 19.43
N ASN A 205 -14.55 -33.76 20.21
CA ASN A 205 -15.25 -35.00 19.88
C ASN A 205 -15.94 -34.92 18.52
N ASP A 206 -16.61 -33.80 18.22
CA ASP A 206 -17.21 -33.57 16.89
C ASP A 206 -16.17 -33.61 15.77
N ILE A 207 -14.98 -33.04 15.98
CA ILE A 207 -13.88 -33.07 15.00
C ILE A 207 -13.40 -34.50 14.77
N PHE A 208 -13.22 -35.29 15.82
CA PHE A 208 -12.84 -36.70 15.70
C PHE A 208 -13.90 -37.51 14.96
N ALA A 209 -15.18 -37.33 15.29
CA ALA A 209 -16.29 -37.98 14.59
C ALA A 209 -16.34 -37.60 13.09
N MET A 210 -16.05 -36.33 12.75
CA MET A 210 -15.94 -35.91 11.35
C MET A 210 -14.75 -36.57 10.64
N MET A 211 -13.60 -36.69 11.31
CA MET A 211 -12.43 -37.36 10.75
C MET A 211 -12.67 -38.86 10.50
N GLU A 212 -13.35 -39.54 11.42
CA GLU A 212 -13.76 -40.93 11.23
C GLU A 212 -14.71 -41.07 10.03
N SER A 213 -15.66 -40.15 9.88
CA SER A 213 -16.57 -40.12 8.73
C SER A 213 -15.89 -39.77 7.41
N ASP A 214 -14.83 -38.95 7.43
CA ASP A 214 -14.07 -38.56 6.24
C ASP A 214 -13.22 -39.74 5.70
N GLY A 215 -12.86 -40.71 6.56
CA GLY A 215 -12.11 -41.91 6.19
C GLY A 215 -10.59 -41.68 6.09
N ASP A 216 -9.88 -42.63 5.46
CA ASP A 216 -8.43 -42.55 5.33
C ASP A 216 -8.00 -41.62 4.19
N THR A 217 -7.32 -40.54 4.56
CA THR A 217 -6.76 -39.55 3.63
C THR A 217 -5.25 -39.65 3.50
N SER A 218 -4.63 -40.72 4.02
CA SER A 218 -3.19 -40.92 3.98
C SER A 218 -2.67 -40.94 2.53
N LYS A 219 -1.50 -40.32 2.33
CA LYS A 219 -0.81 -40.22 1.04
C LYS A 219 0.69 -40.41 1.24
N ASP A 220 1.37 -40.89 0.21
CA ASP A 220 2.85 -40.92 0.20
C ASP A 220 3.40 -39.49 0.34
N PHE A 221 4.54 -39.33 1.02
CA PHE A 221 5.18 -38.04 1.29
C PHE A 221 4.30 -37.07 2.11
N GLN A 222 3.55 -37.59 3.09
CA GLN A 222 2.68 -36.77 3.93
C GLN A 222 3.47 -35.83 4.85
N GLU A 223 4.63 -36.25 5.35
CA GLU A 223 5.47 -35.42 6.24
C GLU A 223 5.92 -34.12 5.55
N GLU A 224 6.27 -34.19 4.27
CA GLU A 224 6.65 -33.02 3.47
C GLU A 224 5.45 -32.09 3.23
N ARG A 225 4.23 -32.62 3.06
CA ARG A 225 3.02 -31.79 2.97
C ARG A 225 2.68 -31.14 4.31
N ASP A 226 2.86 -31.88 5.40
CA ASP A 226 2.63 -31.39 6.77
C ASP A 226 3.59 -30.26 7.13
N PHE A 227 4.83 -30.29 6.62
CA PHE A 227 5.75 -29.18 6.70
C PHE A 227 5.21 -27.90 6.04
N ILE A 228 4.57 -28.01 4.87
CA ILE A 228 3.96 -26.85 4.18
C ILE A 228 2.85 -26.24 5.05
N VAL A 229 1.98 -27.07 5.63
CA VAL A 229 0.90 -26.62 6.53
C VAL A 229 1.48 -25.88 7.73
N LYS A 230 2.45 -26.47 8.43
CA LYS A 230 3.14 -25.85 9.58
C LYS A 230 3.81 -24.53 9.22
N SER A 231 4.47 -24.47 8.06
CA SER A 231 5.11 -23.25 7.55
C SER A 231 4.11 -22.13 7.25
N LEU A 232 2.96 -22.47 6.64
CA LEU A 232 1.87 -21.52 6.39
C LEU A 232 1.28 -20.99 7.69
N VAL A 233 1.02 -21.86 8.68
CA VAL A 233 0.51 -21.48 9.99
C VAL A 233 1.46 -20.52 10.70
N LYS A 234 2.76 -20.82 10.72
CA LYS A 234 3.79 -19.94 11.29
C LYS A 234 3.81 -18.58 10.60
N SER A 235 3.71 -18.57 9.27
CA SER A 235 3.66 -17.34 8.48
C SER A 235 2.42 -16.49 8.78
N ILE A 236 1.25 -17.12 8.89
CA ILE A 236 -0.01 -16.44 9.25
C ILE A 236 0.12 -15.81 10.64
N ARG A 237 0.58 -16.57 11.64
CA ARG A 237 0.75 -16.09 13.01
C ARG A 237 1.72 -14.92 13.10
N ASN A 238 2.88 -15.04 12.46
CA ASN A 238 3.89 -13.99 12.44
C ASN A 238 3.37 -12.71 11.79
N ASN A 239 2.68 -12.82 10.65
CA ASN A 239 2.08 -11.66 9.99
C ASN A 239 0.98 -11.01 10.85
N LEU A 240 0.16 -11.79 11.54
CA LEU A 240 -0.85 -11.27 12.46
C LEU A 240 -0.22 -10.49 13.61
N GLU A 241 0.92 -10.96 14.14
CA GLU A 241 1.63 -10.24 15.20
C GLU A 241 2.25 -8.94 14.68
N GLN A 242 2.92 -8.99 13.52
CA GLN A 242 3.47 -7.78 12.90
C GLN A 242 2.39 -6.74 12.55
N ILE A 243 1.18 -7.18 12.18
CA ILE A 243 0.06 -6.24 11.98
C ILE A 243 -0.26 -5.51 13.29
N LYS A 244 -0.31 -6.20 14.44
CA LYS A 244 -0.54 -5.56 15.74
C LYS A 244 0.59 -4.62 16.13
N GLU A 245 1.84 -5.01 15.89
CA GLU A 245 3.00 -4.16 16.14
C GLU A 245 2.92 -2.86 15.33
N ILE A 246 2.52 -2.94 14.06
CA ILE A 246 2.30 -1.76 13.22
C ILE A 246 1.12 -0.95 13.73
N ASP A 247 0.03 -1.57 14.16
CA ASP A 247 -1.13 -0.87 14.76
C ASP A 247 -0.68 -0.08 16.01
N VAL A 248 0.19 -0.64 16.84
CA VAL A 248 0.79 0.07 17.99
C VAL A 248 1.64 1.27 17.55
N GLU A 249 2.44 1.15 16.49
CA GLU A 249 3.20 2.29 15.95
C GLU A 249 2.29 3.38 15.35
N LEU A 250 1.20 2.98 14.68
CA LEU A 250 0.19 3.90 14.16
C LEU A 250 -0.50 4.68 15.29
N GLU A 251 -0.85 4.01 16.39
CA GLU A 251 -1.42 4.64 17.60
C GLU A 251 -0.50 5.70 18.20
N LYS A 252 0.83 5.53 18.10
CA LYS A 252 1.81 6.51 18.60
C LYS A 252 1.94 7.73 17.69
N ILE A 253 2.02 7.51 16.38
CA ILE A 253 2.37 8.58 15.43
C ILE A 253 1.17 9.39 14.95
N ILE A 254 -0.02 8.78 14.82
CA ILE A 254 -1.21 9.47 14.30
C ILE A 254 -1.62 10.67 15.17
N PRO A 255 -1.63 10.60 16.52
CA PRO A 255 -1.97 11.75 17.34
C PRO A 255 -1.07 12.98 17.12
N LEU A 256 0.18 12.78 16.67
CA LEU A 256 1.11 13.87 16.37
C LEU A 256 0.69 14.70 15.15
N THR A 257 -0.21 14.20 14.31
CA THR A 257 -0.81 14.97 13.21
C THR A 257 -1.80 16.04 13.70
N GLY A 258 -2.30 15.91 14.94
CA GLY A 258 -3.36 16.75 15.49
C GLY A 258 -4.77 16.44 14.96
N TYR A 259 -4.91 15.47 14.05
CA TYR A 259 -6.20 15.05 13.53
C TYR A 259 -6.99 14.23 14.56
N LYS A 260 -8.31 14.40 14.56
CA LYS A 260 -9.23 13.77 15.52
C LYS A 260 -10.27 12.93 14.80
N LEU A 261 -9.87 12.16 13.77
CA LEU A 261 -10.83 11.48 12.89
C LEU A 261 -11.61 10.39 13.64
N ARG A 262 -10.97 9.71 14.60
CA ARG A 262 -11.62 8.73 15.49
C ARG A 262 -12.71 9.28 16.41
N THR A 263 -12.91 10.60 16.49
CA THR A 263 -14.06 11.16 17.20
C THR A 263 -15.36 11.03 16.41
N MET A 264 -15.28 10.74 15.11
CA MET A 264 -16.43 10.51 14.25
C MET A 264 -16.88 9.04 14.30
N PRO A 265 -18.20 8.77 14.39
CA PRO A 265 -18.72 7.40 14.33
C PRO A 265 -18.25 6.66 13.07
N GLY A 266 -17.91 5.38 13.22
CA GLY A 266 -17.49 4.51 12.12
C GLY A 266 -16.02 4.63 11.71
N ILE A 267 -15.24 5.56 12.27
CA ILE A 267 -13.81 5.68 11.98
C ILE A 267 -12.99 4.99 13.08
N ASP A 268 -12.38 3.86 12.72
CA ASP A 268 -11.41 3.16 13.55
C ASP A 268 -9.96 3.59 13.24
N LEU A 269 -8.98 3.04 13.97
CA LEU A 269 -7.56 3.29 13.73
C LEU A 269 -7.16 2.98 12.28
N THR A 270 -7.64 1.86 11.75
CA THR A 270 -7.32 1.42 10.39
C THR A 270 -7.80 2.47 9.38
N THR A 271 -9.06 2.88 9.49
CA THR A 271 -9.70 3.85 8.59
C THR A 271 -9.04 5.22 8.72
N GLU A 272 -8.78 5.68 9.95
CA GLU A 272 -8.03 6.91 10.22
C GLU A 272 -6.65 6.89 9.54
N ALA A 273 -5.87 5.83 9.75
CA ALA A 273 -4.54 5.69 9.15
C ALA A 273 -4.60 5.72 7.63
N HIS A 274 -5.58 5.07 7.00
CA HIS A 274 -5.75 5.08 5.54
C HIS A 274 -6.15 6.46 5.00
N LEU A 275 -7.07 7.16 5.66
CA LEU A 275 -7.46 8.53 5.30
C LEU A 275 -6.24 9.45 5.33
N ILE A 276 -5.48 9.42 6.43
CA ILE A 276 -4.28 10.24 6.62
C ILE A 276 -3.20 9.87 5.60
N SER A 277 -2.97 8.57 5.38
CA SER A 277 -2.03 8.07 4.40
C SER A 277 -2.31 8.65 3.02
N GLU A 278 -3.56 8.64 2.57
CA GLU A 278 -3.92 9.05 1.22
C GLU A 278 -4.02 10.57 1.03
N ILE A 279 -4.63 11.28 2.01
CA ILE A 279 -4.80 12.74 1.98
C ILE A 279 -3.44 13.44 2.18
N GLY A 280 -2.67 13.02 3.20
CA GLY A 280 -1.52 13.76 3.72
C GLY A 280 -1.95 14.99 4.52
N ASP A 281 -1.21 16.09 4.42
CA ASP A 281 -1.66 17.37 4.97
C ASP A 281 -2.94 17.84 4.30
N ILE A 282 -3.98 18.03 5.09
CA ILE A 282 -5.28 18.54 4.64
C ILE A 282 -5.18 19.94 4.02
N ASN A 283 -4.24 20.78 4.47
CA ASN A 283 -4.12 22.18 4.01
C ASN A 283 -3.59 22.31 2.59
N ARG A 284 -3.17 21.20 1.95
CA ARG A 284 -2.90 21.18 0.51
C ARG A 284 -4.16 21.34 -0.35
N PHE A 285 -5.34 21.18 0.25
CA PHE A 285 -6.62 21.36 -0.41
C PHE A 285 -7.21 22.71 0.02
N PRO A 286 -7.46 23.65 -0.92
CA PRO A 286 -8.04 24.95 -0.60
C PRO A 286 -9.43 24.88 0.06
N ASP A 287 -10.22 23.87 -0.31
CA ASP A 287 -11.59 23.68 0.15
C ASP A 287 -12.00 22.19 0.07
N SER A 288 -13.16 21.88 0.65
CA SER A 288 -13.75 20.54 0.65
C SER A 288 -14.09 20.03 -0.75
N ASP A 289 -14.40 20.90 -1.69
CA ASP A 289 -14.80 20.53 -3.05
C ASP A 289 -13.58 20.04 -3.83
N LYS A 290 -12.40 20.63 -3.63
CA LYS A 290 -11.14 20.15 -4.20
C LYS A 290 -10.79 18.77 -3.64
N LEU A 291 -11.00 18.54 -2.34
CA LEU A 291 -10.82 17.21 -1.75
C LEU A 291 -11.82 16.21 -2.35
N ALA A 292 -13.10 16.54 -2.44
CA ALA A 292 -14.13 15.69 -3.04
C ALA A 292 -13.81 15.32 -4.50
N ARG A 293 -13.30 16.29 -5.28
CA ARG A 293 -12.83 16.05 -6.65
C ARG A 293 -11.58 15.16 -6.68
N PHE A 294 -10.62 15.38 -5.79
CA PHE A 294 -9.41 14.55 -5.68
C PHE A 294 -9.75 13.08 -5.37
N MET A 295 -10.72 12.85 -4.48
CA MET A 295 -11.22 11.51 -4.14
C MET A 295 -12.09 10.89 -5.25
N GLY A 296 -12.42 11.64 -6.30
CA GLY A 296 -13.34 11.18 -7.35
C GLY A 296 -14.78 10.99 -6.87
N LEU A 297 -15.16 11.66 -5.77
CA LEU A 297 -16.51 11.62 -5.19
C LEU A 297 -17.44 12.59 -5.94
N ALA A 298 -16.96 13.78 -6.26
CA ALA A 298 -17.73 14.80 -6.97
C ALA A 298 -18.01 14.36 -8.43
N PRO A 299 -19.23 14.58 -8.96
CA PRO A 299 -19.54 14.34 -10.37
C PRO A 299 -18.73 15.27 -11.29
N VAL A 300 -18.60 14.88 -12.55
CA VAL A 300 -17.94 15.67 -13.58
C VAL A 300 -18.97 16.09 -14.61
N GLN A 301 -19.04 17.39 -14.89
CA GLN A 301 -19.92 17.91 -15.92
C GLN A 301 -19.27 17.72 -17.30
N PHE A 302 -19.84 16.85 -18.13
CA PHE A 302 -19.49 16.74 -19.54
C PHE A 302 -20.46 17.59 -20.34
N SER A 303 -20.03 18.80 -20.71
CA SER A 303 -20.82 19.72 -21.53
C SER A 303 -20.03 20.24 -22.73
N SER A 304 -20.74 20.44 -23.84
CA SER A 304 -20.26 21.16 -25.01
C SER A 304 -21.37 22.10 -25.48
N ALA A 305 -21.00 23.35 -25.78
CA ALA A 305 -21.94 24.38 -26.25
C ALA A 305 -23.22 24.52 -25.40
N GLY A 306 -23.08 24.46 -24.07
CA GLY A 306 -24.20 24.68 -23.12
C GLY A 306 -25.15 23.49 -22.94
N LYS A 307 -24.93 22.36 -23.63
CA LYS A 307 -25.64 21.11 -23.39
C LYS A 307 -24.69 20.11 -22.73
N GLY A 308 -25.07 19.59 -21.57
CA GLY A 308 -24.26 18.62 -20.85
C GLY A 308 -25.03 17.87 -19.80
N LYS A 309 -24.39 16.81 -19.30
CA LYS A 309 -24.90 15.98 -18.21
C LYS A 309 -23.80 15.79 -17.18
N ASP A 310 -24.23 15.69 -15.93
CA ASP A 310 -23.35 15.29 -14.84
C ASP A 310 -23.13 13.78 -14.93
N GLU A 311 -21.85 13.39 -15.00
CA GLU A 311 -21.45 11.99 -15.04
C GLU A 311 -20.62 11.62 -13.82
N ARG A 312 -20.65 10.34 -13.47
CA ARG A 312 -19.80 9.79 -12.41
C ARG A 312 -18.32 10.00 -12.76
N CYS A 313 -17.55 10.54 -11.83
CA CYS A 313 -16.10 10.63 -11.99
C CYS A 313 -15.46 9.23 -12.02
N ARG A 314 -14.83 8.90 -13.16
CA ARG A 314 -14.03 7.68 -13.33
C ARG A 314 -12.57 7.82 -12.88
N ASN A 315 -12.18 9.01 -12.42
CA ASN A 315 -10.82 9.35 -12.03
C ASN A 315 -10.75 9.65 -10.52
N GLY A 316 -9.57 10.02 -10.03
CA GLY A 316 -9.32 10.37 -8.63
C GLY A 316 -8.76 9.22 -7.79
N ASN A 317 -8.56 9.48 -6.50
CA ASN A 317 -8.02 8.51 -5.56
C ASN A 317 -9.08 7.45 -5.21
N ARG A 318 -8.93 6.26 -5.81
CA ARG A 318 -9.88 5.16 -5.65
C ARG A 318 -9.89 4.53 -4.26
N VAL A 319 -8.76 4.60 -3.54
CA VAL A 319 -8.69 4.11 -2.16
C VAL A 319 -9.54 5.01 -1.26
N LEU A 320 -9.39 6.33 -1.35
CA LEU A 320 -10.23 7.28 -0.62
C LEU A 320 -11.71 7.15 -1.01
N ASN A 321 -12.00 7.02 -2.31
CA ASN A 321 -13.37 6.81 -2.78
C ASN A 321 -14.03 5.60 -2.11
N ALA A 322 -13.30 4.47 -2.04
CA ALA A 322 -13.79 3.25 -1.42
C ALA A 322 -14.01 3.41 0.08
N ILE A 323 -13.07 4.06 0.80
CA ILE A 323 -13.19 4.33 2.24
C ILE A 323 -14.47 5.11 2.54
N PHE A 324 -14.71 6.21 1.81
CA PHE A 324 -15.93 7.01 1.99
C PHE A 324 -17.20 6.25 1.63
N HIS A 325 -17.16 5.43 0.58
CA HIS A 325 -18.28 4.56 0.23
C HIS A 325 -18.63 3.58 1.35
N PHE A 326 -17.64 2.93 1.95
CA PHE A 326 -17.87 2.01 3.07
C PHE A 326 -18.36 2.73 4.33
N LEU A 327 -17.78 3.88 4.67
CA LEU A 327 -18.27 4.70 5.78
C LEU A 327 -19.74 5.08 5.60
N ALA A 328 -20.15 5.48 4.39
CA ALA A 328 -21.52 5.87 4.10
C ALA A 328 -22.53 4.70 4.16
N ILE A 329 -22.08 3.45 4.03
CA ILE A 329 -22.94 2.26 4.14
C ILE A 329 -22.99 1.73 5.58
N GLN A 330 -21.93 1.98 6.37
CA GLN A 330 -21.80 1.51 7.75
C GLN A 330 -22.47 2.43 8.77
N MET A 331 -22.67 3.71 8.44
CA MET A 331 -23.41 4.70 9.24
C MET A 331 -24.92 4.53 9.11
#